data_AF-A0A200PXF9-F1
#
_entry.id   AF-A0A200PXF9-F1
#
_cell.length_a   1.000
_cell.length_b   1.000
_cell.length_c   1.000
_cell.angle_alpha   90.00
_cell.angle_beta   90.00
_cell.angle_gamma   90.00
#
_symmetry.space_group_name_H-M   'P 1'
#
loop_
_entity.id
_entity.type
_entity.pdbx_description
1 polymer ?
#
loop_
_entity_poly.entity_id
_entity_poly.type
_entity_poly.pdbx_seq_one_letter_code
_entity_poly.pdbx_strand_id
1 'polypeptide(L)'
;MRYELINEFEVVGASADDVWAVYSSPNLPKLIVELLPGVFERIDVVEGDGHVGTVLHLVYPPGTYVTNILLKLSSVFPFSP
;
A
#
# COMPACT_ATOMS: atom_id res chain seq x y z
N MET A 1 16.18 18.74 7.47
CA MET A 1 15.03 18.76 8.41
C MET A 1 14.27 17.44 8.25
N ARG A 2 13.82 16.83 9.35
CA ARG A 2 13.04 15.58 9.34
C ARG A 2 11.68 15.88 9.97
N TYR A 3 10.62 15.44 9.34
CA TYR A 3 9.25 15.58 9.84
C TYR A 3 8.64 14.21 10.04
N GLU A 4 7.71 14.11 10.99
CA GLU A 4 6.94 12.91 11.31
C GLU A 4 5.46 13.27 11.31
N LEU A 5 4.64 12.42 10.69
CA LEU A 5 3.18 12.54 10.63
C LEU A 5 2.59 11.23 11.13
N ILE A 6 1.65 11.33 12.07
CA ILE A 6 0.96 10.18 12.67
C ILE A 6 -0.51 10.25 12.27
N ASN A 7 -1.09 9.12 11.86
CA ASN A 7 -2.51 8.97 11.56
C ASN A 7 -3.05 7.75 12.28
N GLU A 8 -4.20 7.91 12.94
CA GLU A 8 -4.91 6.85 13.65
C GLU A 8 -6.31 6.69 13.03
N PHE A 9 -6.76 5.44 12.88
CA PHE A 9 -8.08 5.14 12.33
C PHE A 9 -8.68 3.92 13.04
N GLU A 10 -9.83 4.11 13.68
CA GLU A 10 -10.56 3.04 14.36
C GLU A 10 -11.41 2.26 13.35
N VAL A 11 -11.19 0.94 13.26
CA VAL A 11 -11.95 0.06 12.37
C VAL A 11 -13.04 -0.66 13.16
N VAL A 12 -14.28 -0.20 13.01
CA VAL A 12 -15.43 -0.83 13.67
C VAL A 12 -15.84 -2.10 12.93
N GLY A 13 -15.97 -3.21 13.66
CA GLY A 13 -16.52 -4.46 13.11
C GLY A 13 -15.50 -5.39 12.46
N ALA A 14 -14.20 -5.14 12.61
CA ALA A 14 -13.14 -6.06 12.22
C ALA A 14 -12.16 -6.26 13.36
N SER A 15 -11.59 -7.46 13.49
CA SER A 15 -10.49 -7.71 14.42
C SER A 15 -9.17 -7.16 13.87
N ALA A 16 -8.17 -6.99 14.74
CA ALA A 16 -6.83 -6.61 14.30
C ALA A 16 -6.24 -7.64 13.32
N ASP A 17 -6.53 -8.93 13.52
CA ASP A 17 -6.09 -10.01 12.63
C ASP A 17 -6.72 -9.89 11.24
N ASP A 18 -8.01 -9.54 11.15
CA ASP A 18 -8.70 -9.35 9.87
C ASP A 18 -8.11 -8.17 9.08
N VAL A 19 -7.86 -7.05 9.76
CA VAL A 19 -7.22 -5.87 9.16
C VAL A 19 -5.80 -6.22 8.71
N TRP A 20 -5.04 -6.91 9.57
CA TRP A 20 -3.67 -7.32 9.27
C TRP A 20 -3.58 -8.27 8.09
N ALA A 21 -4.52 -9.22 7.95
CA ALA A 21 -4.57 -10.16 6.83
C ALA A 21 -4.69 -9.44 5.47
N VAL A 22 -5.39 -8.29 5.42
CA VAL A 22 -5.47 -7.46 4.21
C VAL A 22 -4.16 -6.71 3.97
N TYR A 23 -3.63 -6.02 4.99
CA TYR A 23 -2.42 -5.20 4.84
C TYR A 23 -1.14 -6.00 4.59
N SER A 24 -1.06 -7.22 5.10
CA SER A 24 0.09 -8.13 4.92
C SER A 24 -0.01 -8.98 3.65
N SER A 25 -1.10 -8.88 2.89
CA SER A 25 -1.30 -9.68 1.69
C SER A 25 -0.36 -9.25 0.57
N PRO A 26 0.41 -10.17 -0.05
CA PRO A 26 1.27 -9.85 -1.19
C PRO A 26 0.48 -9.42 -2.43
N ASN A 27 -0.83 -9.72 -2.47
CA ASN A 27 -1.72 -9.33 -3.57
C ASN A 27 -2.30 -7.92 -3.39
N LEU A 28 -2.09 -7.28 -2.23
CA LEU A 28 -2.62 -5.95 -1.94
C LEU A 28 -2.30 -4.90 -3.02
N PRO A 29 -1.07 -4.81 -3.59
CA PRO A 29 -0.77 -3.84 -4.65
C PRO A 29 -1.69 -3.96 -5.87
N LYS A 30 -2.09 -5.19 -6.23
CA LYS A 30 -3.02 -5.44 -7.34
C LYS A 30 -4.45 -5.07 -6.95
N LEU A 31 -4.84 -5.41 -5.73
CA LEU A 31 -6.20 -5.18 -5.21
C LEU A 31 -6.49 -3.69 -4.97
N ILE A 32 -5.48 -2.86 -4.65
CA ILE A 32 -5.64 -1.43 -4.39
C ILE A 32 -6.28 -0.68 -5.57
N VAL A 33 -5.95 -1.06 -6.81
CA VAL A 33 -6.52 -0.42 -8.01
C VAL A 33 -8.03 -0.66 -8.08
N GLU A 34 -8.50 -1.83 -7.63
CA GLU A 34 -9.91 -2.18 -7.57
C GLU A 34 -10.63 -1.52 -6.38
N LEU A 35 -9.96 -1.48 -5.22
CA LEU A 35 -10.53 -0.92 -3.99
C LEU A 35 -10.63 0.61 -4.00
N LEU A 36 -9.74 1.29 -4.72
CA LEU A 36 -9.66 2.74 -4.79
C LEU A 36 -9.78 3.23 -6.24
N PRO A 37 -10.96 3.07 -6.86
CA PRO A 37 -11.16 3.44 -8.25
C PRO A 37 -10.94 4.95 -8.44
N GLY A 38 -10.12 5.31 -9.42
CA GLY A 38 -9.82 6.70 -9.76
C GLY A 38 -8.68 7.34 -8.96
N VAL A 39 -8.09 6.64 -7.97
CA VAL A 39 -6.87 7.11 -7.29
C VAL A 39 -5.63 6.78 -8.10
N PHE A 40 -5.55 5.54 -8.58
CA PHE A 40 -4.44 5.06 -9.41
C PHE A 40 -4.98 4.68 -10.79
N GLU A 41 -4.22 5.01 -11.84
CA GLU A 41 -4.46 4.49 -13.18
C GLU A 41 -4.03 3.03 -13.25
N ARG A 42 -2.85 2.71 -12.70
CA ARG A 42 -2.37 1.34 -12.49
C ARG A 42 -1.24 1.28 -11.45
N ILE A 43 -0.98 0.07 -10.95
CA ILE A 43 0.17 -0.24 -10.10
C ILE A 43 0.91 -1.41 -10.73
N ASP A 44 2.17 -1.19 -11.10
CA ASP A 44 3.03 -2.19 -11.71
C ASP A 44 4.03 -2.72 -10.67
N VAL A 45 4.17 -4.05 -10.57
CA VAL A 45 5.25 -4.65 -9.77
C VAL A 45 6.50 -4.72 -10.65
N VAL A 46 7.52 -3.96 -10.30
CA VAL A 46 8.78 -3.85 -11.06
C VAL A 46 9.80 -4.90 -10.62
N GLU A 47 9.82 -5.21 -9.32
CA GLU A 47 10.70 -6.21 -8.71
C GLU A 47 10.00 -6.83 -7.49
N GLY A 48 10.21 -8.13 -7.24
CA GLY A 48 9.69 -8.83 -6.06
C GLY A 48 8.35 -9.55 -6.30
N ASP A 49 7.75 -10.01 -5.21
CA ASP A 49 6.60 -10.93 -5.20
C ASP A 49 5.39 -10.38 -4.42
N GLY A 50 5.46 -9.12 -3.97
CA GLY A 50 4.46 -8.49 -3.12
C GLY A 50 4.86 -8.37 -1.65
N HIS A 51 5.96 -9.00 -1.22
CA HIS A 51 6.47 -8.89 0.15
C HIS A 51 7.56 -7.82 0.29
N VAL A 52 8.24 -7.80 1.45
CA VAL A 52 9.39 -6.93 1.73
C VAL A 52 10.43 -7.05 0.60
N GLY A 53 10.92 -5.91 0.15
CA GLY A 53 11.85 -5.80 -0.98
C GLY A 53 11.16 -5.49 -2.31
N THR A 54 9.85 -5.72 -2.42
CA THR A 54 9.09 -5.45 -3.65
C THR A 54 9.15 -3.97 -4.01
N VAL A 55 9.41 -3.71 -5.29
CA VAL A 55 9.41 -2.37 -5.89
C VAL A 55 8.14 -2.20 -6.73
N LEU A 56 7.37 -1.16 -6.41
CA LEU A 56 6.11 -0.83 -7.06
C LEU A 56 6.26 0.47 -7.84
N HIS A 57 5.78 0.50 -9.07
CA HIS A 57 5.58 1.71 -9.85
C HIS A 57 4.10 2.10 -9.83
N LEU A 58 3.82 3.23 -9.19
CA LEU A 58 2.46 3.78 -9.08
C LEU A 58 2.25 4.81 -10.19
N VAL A 59 1.24 4.57 -11.03
CA VAL A 59 0.82 5.47 -12.10
C VAL A 59 -0.48 6.14 -11.69
N TYR A 60 -0.48 7.46 -11.64
CA TYR A 60 -1.64 8.27 -11.29
C TYR A 60 -2.36 8.77 -12.55
N PRO A 61 -3.69 8.97 -12.50
CA PRO A 61 -4.44 9.49 -13.62
C PRO A 61 -3.95 10.89 -14.07
N PRO A 62 -4.13 11.25 -15.35
CA PRO A 62 -3.82 12.59 -15.85
C PRO A 62 -4.52 13.70 -15.04
N GLY A 63 -3.79 14.79 -14.77
CA GLY A 63 -4.30 15.92 -13.96
C GLY A 63 -3.99 15.81 -12.46
N THR A 64 -3.40 14.70 -12.01
CA THR A 64 -2.86 14.58 -10.66
C THR A 64 -1.52 15.31 -10.55
N TYR A 65 -1.31 16.07 -9.47
CA TYR A 65 -0.07 16.83 -9.25
C TYR A 65 1.16 15.94 -9.02
N VAL A 66 0.92 14.67 -8.68
CA VAL A 66 1.93 13.63 -8.51
C VAL A 66 1.91 12.74 -9.75
N THR A 67 3.05 12.60 -10.41
CA THR A 67 3.21 11.74 -11.58
C THR A 67 4.33 10.75 -11.33
N ASN A 68 4.00 9.45 -11.34
CA ASN A 68 4.93 8.31 -11.32
C ASN A 68 5.88 8.23 -10.11
N ILE A 69 5.54 7.38 -9.14
CA ILE A 69 6.39 7.13 -7.96
C ILE A 69 6.86 5.67 -7.94
N LEU A 70 8.14 5.47 -7.59
CA LEU A 70 8.66 4.17 -7.18
C LEU A 70 8.65 4.06 -5.65
N LEU A 71 7.96 3.06 -5.13
CA LEU A 71 7.98 2.71 -3.71
C LEU A 71 8.63 1.35 -3.52
N LYS A 72 9.42 1.22 -2.44
CA LYS A 72 9.98 -0.07 -2.01
C LYS A 72 9.38 -0.45 -0.67
N LEU A 73 8.84 -1.66 -0.58
CA LEU A 73 8.36 -2.21 0.69
C LEU A 73 9.57 -2.52 1.58
N SER A 74 9.76 -1.77 2.66
CA SER A 74 10.98 -1.84 3.48
C SER A 74 10.92 -2.84 4.62
N SER A 75 9.74 -3.09 5.19
CA SER A 75 9.55 -4.00 6.32
C SER A 75 8.09 -4.38 6.50
N VAL A 76 7.84 -5.62 6.93
CA VAL A 76 6.56 -6.09 7.47
C VAL A 76 6.87 -6.58 8.88
N PHE A 77 6.30 -5.95 9.90
CA PHE A 77 6.47 -6.40 11.28
C PHE A 77 5.48 -7.53 11.58
N PRO A 78 5.89 -8.61 12.26
CA PRO A 78 4.92 -9.59 12.72
C PRO A 78 3.96 -8.93 13.71
N PHE A 79 2.65 -9.13 13.51
CA PHE A 79 1.65 -8.70 14.47
C PHE A 79 1.94 -9.42 15.80
N SER A 80 2.21 -8.64 16.86
CA SER A 80 2.40 -9.16 18.21
C SER A 80 1.11 -8.87 18.97
N PRO A 81 0.37 -9.90 19.42
CA PRO A 81 -0.90 -9.73 20.14
C PRO A 81 -0.71 -9.06 21.51
#